data_AF-A0A7Y7YQS6-F1
#
_entry.id   AF-A0A7Y7YQS6-F1
#
_cell.length_a   1.000
_cell.length_b   1.000
_cell.length_c   1.000
_cell.angle_alpha   90.00
_cell.angle_beta   90.00
_cell.angle_gamma   90.00
#
_symmetry.space_group_name_H-M   'P 1'
#
loop_
_entity.id
_entity.type
_entity.pdbx_description
1 polymer ?
#
loop_
_entity_poly.entity_id
_entity_poly.type
_entity_poly.pdbx_seq_one_letter_code
_entity_poly.pdbx_strand_id
1 'polypeptide(L)' 'MPRRKQGRVNHADTPAQEINPRLRSRVRHILHCSKKGRSVRVPAMRGSEWGDFLRALEVSRGIN' A
#
# COMPACT_ATOMS: atom_id res chain seq x y z
N MET A 1 -28.30 1.21 -25.04
CA MET A 1 -28.10 1.04 -23.58
C MET A 1 -27.08 2.07 -23.09
N PRO A 2 -27.40 2.93 -22.11
CA PRO A 2 -26.44 3.92 -21.63
C PRO A 2 -25.31 3.21 -20.87
N ARG A 3 -24.06 3.44 -21.30
CA ARG A 3 -22.86 2.91 -20.62
C ARG A 3 -22.76 3.55 -19.24
N ARG A 4 -22.92 2.76 -18.17
CA ARG A 4 -22.58 3.19 -16.80
C ARG A 4 -21.11 3.62 -16.78
N LYS A 5 -20.86 4.92 -16.64
CA LYS A 5 -19.51 5.43 -16.39
C LYS A 5 -19.08 4.93 -15.01
N GLN A 6 -18.01 4.14 -14.97
CA GLN A 6 -17.38 3.76 -13.71
C GLN A 6 -16.76 5.01 -13.10
N GLY A 7 -17.29 5.45 -11.96
CA GLY A 7 -16.72 6.55 -11.19
C GLY A 7 -15.47 6.07 -10.47
N ARG A 8 -14.38 6.84 -10.55
CA ARG A 8 -13.19 6.59 -9.73
C ARG A 8 -13.53 6.92 -8.28
N VAL A 9 -13.39 5.94 -7.39
CA VAL A 9 -13.52 6.17 -5.94
C VAL A 9 -12.19 6.77 -5.47
N ASN A 10 -12.23 8.03 -5.05
CA ASN A 10 -11.11 8.66 -4.37
C ASN A 10 -11.22 8.30 -2.89
N HIS A 11 -10.34 7.42 -2.40
CA HIS A 11 -10.20 7.19 -0.98
C HIS A 11 -9.32 8.30 -0.39
N ALA A 12 -9.73 8.83 0.76
CA ALA A 12 -8.89 9.76 1.51
C ALA A 12 -7.59 9.04 1.90
N ASP A 13 -6.48 9.77 1.87
CA ASP A 13 -5.20 9.26 2.31
C ASP A 13 -5.23 8.95 3.82
N THR A 14 -5.01 7.69 4.19
CA THR A 14 -4.82 7.30 5.59
C THR A 14 -3.59 8.03 6.14
N PRO A 15 -3.69 8.78 7.25
CA PRO A 15 -2.55 9.47 7.83
C PRO A 15 -1.51 8.45 8.30
N ALA A 16 -0.23 8.81 8.20
CA ALA A 16 0.89 7.89 8.47
C ALA A 16 0.86 7.27 9.88
N GLN A 17 0.22 7.95 10.84
CA GLN A 17 0.04 7.51 12.22
C GLN A 17 -1.04 6.43 12.37
N GLU A 18 -2.03 6.37 11.48
CA GLU A 18 -3.11 5.39 11.49
C GLU A 18 -2.75 4.09 10.74
N ILE A 19 -1.59 4.06 10.10
CA ILE A 19 -1.12 2.86 9.39
C ILE A 19 -0.83 1.75 10.40
N ASN A 20 -1.52 0.62 10.23
CA ASN A 20 -1.37 -0.56 11.06
C ASN A 20 0.13 -0.97 11.19
N PRO A 21 0.65 -1.16 12.41
CA PRO A 21 2.04 -1.55 12.65
C PRO A 21 2.49 -2.82 11.92
N ARG A 22 1.58 -3.79 11.75
CA ARG A 22 1.82 -5.03 10.99
C ARG A 22 2.08 -4.75 9.51
N LEU A 23 1.43 -3.73 8.98
CA LEU A 23 1.61 -3.30 7.60
C LEU A 23 2.95 -2.61 7.43
N ARG A 24 3.34 -1.76 8.38
CA ARG A 24 4.65 -1.09 8.39
C ARG A 24 5.81 -2.08 8.44
N SER A 25 5.72 -3.14 9.25
CA SER A 25 6.78 -4.17 9.30
C SER A 25 6.91 -4.93 7.97
N ARG A 26 5.79 -5.23 7.33
CA ARG A 26 5.76 -5.87 5.99
C ARG A 26 6.35 -4.97 4.91
N VAL A 27 6.00 -3.69 4.92
CA VAL A 27 6.54 -2.70 3.99
C VAL A 27 8.05 -2.56 4.15
N ARG A 28 8.56 -2.45 5.39
CA ARG A 28 10.00 -2.42 5.65
C ARG A 28 10.72 -3.66 5.10
N HIS A 29 10.15 -4.84 5.30
CA HIS A 29 10.70 -6.08 4.76
C HIS A 29 10.78 -6.05 3.23
N ILE A 30 9.74 -5.56 2.57
CA ILE A 30 9.71 -5.44 1.10
C ILE A 30 10.73 -4.43 0.60
N LEU A 31 10.84 -3.27 1.23
CA LEU A 31 11.85 -2.28 0.88
C LEU A 31 13.26 -2.83 1.07
N HIS A 32 13.52 -3.57 2.14
CA HIS A 32 14.81 -4.23 2.38
C HIS A 32 15.14 -5.26 1.30
N CYS A 33 14.19 -6.12 0.96
CA CYS A 33 14.36 -7.11 -0.11
C CYS A 33 14.55 -6.44 -1.47
N SER A 34 13.80 -5.36 -1.77
CA SER A 34 13.93 -4.57 -2.98
C SER A 34 15.30 -3.91 -3.08
N LYS A 35 15.84 -3.33 -1.99
CA LYS A 35 17.22 -2.81 -1.92
C LYS A 35 18.27 -3.88 -2.21
N LYS A 36 17.95 -5.15 -1.94
CA LYS A 36 18.80 -6.31 -2.24
C LYS A 36 18.52 -6.97 -3.61
N GLY A 37 17.65 -6.38 -4.44
CA GLY A 37 17.26 -6.95 -5.74
C GLY A 37 16.44 -8.24 -5.65
N ARG A 38 15.85 -8.55 -4.48
CA ARG A 38 15.07 -9.78 -4.25
C ARG A 38 13.59 -9.54 -4.49
N SER A 39 12.97 -10.42 -5.25
CA SER A 39 11.50 -10.48 -5.37
C SER A 39 10.87 -10.95 -4.06
N VAL A 40 9.71 -10.39 -3.72
CA VAL A 40 8.96 -10.73 -2.49
C VAL A 40 7.54 -11.10 -2.85
N ARG A 41 7.01 -12.15 -2.20
CA ARG A 41 5.60 -12.53 -2.34
C ARG A 41 4.70 -11.56 -1.59
N VAL A 42 3.85 -10.88 -2.35
CA VAL A 42 2.76 -10.06 -1.82
C VAL A 42 1.56 -10.97 -1.51
N PRO A 43 1.02 -10.95 -0.28
CA PRO A 43 -0.14 -11.75 0.08
C PRO A 43 -1.42 -11.13 -0.51
N ALA A 44 -2.45 -11.94 -0.70
CA ALA A 44 -3.77 -11.42 -1.04
C ALA A 44 -4.31 -10.61 0.15
N MET A 45 -4.86 -9.42 -0.14
CA MET A 45 -5.44 -8.50 0.84
C MET A 45 -6.79 -8.01 0.33
N ARG A 46 -7.66 -7.54 1.24
CA ARG A 46 -8.88 -6.83 0.84
C ARG A 46 -8.51 -5.48 0.21
N GLY A 47 -9.40 -4.93 -0.61
CA GLY A 47 -9.15 -3.66 -1.31
C GLY A 47 -8.81 -2.49 -0.39
N SER A 48 -9.45 -2.41 0.78
CA SER A 48 -9.16 -1.41 1.81
C SER A 48 -7.75 -1.59 2.40
N GLU A 49 -7.41 -2.82 2.81
CA GLU A 49 -6.08 -3.17 3.34
C GLU A 49 -4.97 -2.92 2.29
N TRP A 50 -5.29 -3.13 1.01
CA TRP A 50 -4.37 -2.86 -0.10
C TRP A 50 -4.10 -1.37 -0.26
N GLY A 51 -5.12 -0.52 -0.10
CA GLY A 51 -4.96 0.94 -0.08
C GLY A 51 -4.02 1.40 1.02
N ASP A 52 -4.24 0.94 2.26
CA ASP A 52 -3.37 1.24 3.40
C ASP A 52 -1.94 0.74 3.18
N PHE A 53 -1.79 -0.41 2.51
CA PHE A 53 -0.49 -1.02 2.24
C PHE A 53 0.33 -0.21 1.24
N LEU A 54 -0.31 0.26 0.17
CA LEU A 54 0.32 1.16 -0.81
C LEU A 54 0.66 2.51 -0.18
N ARG A 55 -0.24 3.07 0.64
CA ARG A 55 0.04 4.31 1.38
C ARG A 55 1.25 4.15 2.30
N ALA A 56 1.37 3.02 2.98
CA ALA A 56 2.51 2.71 3.83
C ALA A 56 3.83 2.58 3.04
N LEU A 57 3.79 2.04 1.81
CA LEU A 57 4.93 2.02 0.90
C LEU A 57 5.36 3.42 0.48
N GLU A 58 4.41 4.28 0.12
CA GLU A 58 4.68 5.66 -0.27
C GLU A 58 5.32 6.45 0.88
N VAL A 59 4.70 6.42 2.06
CA VAL A 59 5.25 7.05 3.27
C VAL A 59 6.66 6.54 3.55
N SER A 60 6.88 5.22 3.49
CA SER A 60 8.21 4.66 3.79
C SER A 60 9.26 4.91 2.71
N ARG A 61 8.85 5.22 1.46
CA ARG A 61 9.75 5.60 0.37
C ARG A 61 10.21 7.06 0.47
N GLY A 62 9.31 7.95 0.90
CA GLY A 62 9.59 9.38 1.08
C GLY A 62 10.44 9.72 2.32
N ILE A 63 10.66 8.76 3.22
CA ILE A 63 11.54 8.91 4.40
C ILE A 63 12.92 8.27 4.11
N ASN A 64 13.51 8.49 2.92
CA ASN A 64 14.94 8.22 2.72
C ASN A 64 15.76 9.46 3.00
#